data_AF-A0A958ZVM2-F1
#
_entry.id   AF-A0A958ZVM2-F1
#
_cell.length_a   1.000
_cell.length_b   1.000
_cell.length_c   1.000
_cell.angle_alpha   90.00
_cell.angle_beta   90.00
_cell.angle_gamma   90.00
#
_symmetry.space_group_name_H-M   'P 1'
#
loop_
_entity.id
_entity.type
_entity.pdbx_description
1 polymer ?
#
loop_
_entity_poly.entity_id
_entity_poly.type
_entity_poly.pdbx_seq_one_letter_code
_entity_poly.pdbx_strand_id
1 'polypeptide(L)'
;MKIGIVCYPTFGGSGVVATELGKALAKGGHEIHFITYSQPSRLDFLNENLFYHEVDIRTYPLFEYPPYELALASKMVSVVKN
;
A
#
# COMPACT_ATOMS: atom_id res chain seq x y z
N MET A 1 15.06 -8.29 -0.73
CA MET A 1 14.90 -7.00 -1.46
C MET A 1 13.76 -6.22 -0.82
N LYS A 2 13.75 -4.89 -0.91
CA LYS A 2 12.63 -4.04 -0.48
C LYS A 2 11.70 -3.78 -1.67
N ILE A 3 10.40 -4.08 -1.53
CA ILE A 3 9.43 -4.02 -2.64
C ILE A 3 8.19 -3.24 -2.20
N GLY A 4 7.85 -2.18 -2.95
CA GLY A 4 6.60 -1.44 -2.77
C GLY A 4 5.46 -2.05 -3.60
N ILE A 5 4.29 -2.26 -2.98
CA ILE A 5 3.07 -2.72 -3.66
C ILE A 5 1.99 -1.65 -3.52
N VAL A 6 1.52 -1.16 -4.65
CA VAL A 6 0.35 -0.27 -4.76
C VAL A 6 -0.78 -1.04 -5.42
N CYS A 7 -1.94 -1.09 -4.78
CA CYS A 7 -3.13 -1.75 -5.31
C CYS A 7 -4.40 -1.12 -4.74
N TYR A 8 -5.55 -1.53 -5.25
CA TYR A 8 -6.80 -1.27 -4.55
C TYR A 8 -6.96 -2.28 -3.40
N PRO A 9 -7.05 -1.81 -2.13
CA PRO A 9 -7.07 -2.69 -0.94
C PRO A 9 -8.42 -3.41 -0.71
N THR A 10 -9.40 -3.17 -1.58
CA THR A 10 -10.79 -3.61 -1.45
C THR A 10 -11.03 -5.02 -2.03
N PHE A 11 -12.30 -5.44 -2.03
CA PHE A 11 -12.76 -6.72 -2.58
C PHE A 11 -12.77 -6.70 -4.11
N GLY A 12 -11.62 -6.97 -4.72
CA GLY A 12 -11.47 -7.14 -6.15
C GLY A 12 -10.34 -8.14 -6.48
N GLY A 13 -10.36 -8.73 -7.68
CA GLY A 13 -9.38 -9.74 -8.08
C GLY A 13 -7.93 -9.25 -7.99
N SER A 14 -7.67 -8.02 -8.42
CA SER A 14 -6.32 -7.42 -8.39
C SER A 14 -5.81 -7.19 -6.96
N GLY A 15 -6.65 -6.70 -6.06
CA GLY A 15 -6.30 -6.47 -4.64
C GLY A 15 -5.95 -7.77 -3.92
N VAL A 16 -6.72 -8.83 -4.17
CA VAL A 16 -6.45 -10.17 -3.62
C VAL A 16 -5.13 -10.71 -4.14
N VAL A 17 -4.90 -10.68 -5.46
CA VAL A 17 -3.64 -11.15 -6.07
C VAL A 17 -2.45 -10.37 -5.54
N ALA A 18 -2.53 -9.04 -5.45
CA ALA A 18 -1.46 -8.20 -4.92
C ALA A 18 -1.13 -8.54 -3.45
N THR A 19 -2.16 -8.79 -2.63
CA THR A 19 -1.98 -9.11 -1.21
C THR A 19 -1.33 -10.49 -1.02
N GLU A 20 -1.79 -11.51 -1.76
CA GLU A 20 -1.23 -12.86 -1.66
C GLU A 20 0.19 -12.93 -2.27
N LEU A 21 0.46 -12.21 -3.35
CA LEU A 21 1.81 -12.06 -3.90
C LEU A 21 2.76 -11.43 -2.86
N GLY A 22 2.33 -10.34 -2.21
CA GLY A 22 3.14 -9.71 -1.16
C GLY A 22 3.42 -10.66 0.00
N LYS A 23 2.44 -11.42 0.49
CA LYS A 23 2.67 -12.44 1.52
C LYS A 23 3.67 -13.51 1.09
N ALA A 24 3.56 -14.00 -0.15
CA ALA A 24 4.47 -15.03 -0.67
C ALA A 24 5.91 -14.49 -0.77
N LEU A 25 6.09 -13.26 -1.26
CA LEU A 25 7.40 -12.60 -1.32
C LEU A 25 7.96 -12.34 0.09
N ALA A 26 7.12 -11.94 1.05
CA ALA A 26 7.52 -11.74 2.45
C ALA A 26 8.04 -13.02 3.11
N LYS A 27 7.36 -14.16 2.86
CA LYS A 27 7.82 -15.50 3.28
C LYS A 27 9.12 -15.91 2.60
N GLY A 28 9.37 -15.41 1.38
CA GLY A 28 10.64 -15.56 0.67
C GLY A 28 11.78 -14.69 1.19
N GLY A 29 11.58 -13.92 2.27
CA GLY A 29 12.60 -13.06 2.87
C GLY A 29 12.72 -11.66 2.26
N HIS A 30 11.71 -11.22 1.49
CA HIS A 30 11.65 -9.85 0.97
C HIS A 30 10.88 -8.93 1.93
N GLU A 31 11.35 -7.70 2.13
CA GLU A 31 10.60 -6.67 2.86
C GLU A 31 9.54 -6.07 1.93
N ILE A 32 8.27 -6.21 2.28
CA ILE A 32 7.15 -5.76 1.45
C ILE A 32 6.46 -4.58 2.10
N HIS A 33 6.29 -3.51 1.33
CA HIS A 33 5.69 -2.26 1.76
C HIS A 33 4.40 -2.03 0.97
N PHE A 34 3.25 -2.29 1.58
CA PHE A 34 1.96 -1.96 0.98
C PHE A 34 1.69 -0.46 1.13
N ILE A 35 1.43 0.23 0.03
CA ILE A 35 1.17 1.68 -0.01
C ILE A 35 -0.22 1.90 -0.60
N THR A 36 -1.23 2.00 0.27
CA THR A 36 -2.64 2.03 -0.12
C THR A 36 -3.46 2.88 0.86
N TYR A 37 -4.63 3.39 0.44
CA TYR A 37 -5.47 4.27 1.27
C TYR A 37 -6.21 3.57 2.41
N SER A 38 -6.19 2.24 2.46
CA SER A 38 -6.70 1.46 3.58
C SER A 38 -5.95 0.14 3.64
N GLN A 39 -5.90 -0.52 4.79
CA GLN A 39 -5.24 -1.81 4.91
C GLN A 39 -5.88 -2.83 3.96
N PRO A 40 -5.10 -3.57 3.14
CA PRO A 40 -5.65 -4.65 2.34
C PRO A 40 -6.35 -5.68 3.23
N SER A 41 -7.59 -6.02 2.90
CA SER A 41 -8.48 -6.84 3.76
C SER A 41 -7.90 -8.20 4.19
N ARG A 42 -6.99 -8.76 3.40
CA ARG A 42 -6.34 -10.06 3.66
C ARG A 42 -4.95 -9.90 4.30
N LEU A 43 -4.47 -8.69 4.56
CA LEU A 43 -3.15 -8.48 5.15
C LEU A 43 -3.21 -8.73 6.65
N ASP A 44 -2.42 -9.69 7.12
CA ASP A 44 -2.27 -10.04 8.54
C ASP A 44 -0.81 -9.81 8.95
N PHE A 45 -0.58 -9.02 10.00
CA PHE A 45 0.75 -8.51 10.38
C PHE A 45 1.58 -9.51 11.20
N LEU A 46 1.18 -10.77 11.26
CA LEU A 46 1.94 -11.84 11.91
C LEU A 46 3.27 -12.18 11.20
N ASN A 47 3.65 -11.48 10.11
CA ASN A 47 4.95 -11.65 9.44
C ASN A 47 5.85 -10.42 9.65
N GLU A 48 7.09 -10.67 10.06
CA GLU A 48 8.11 -9.64 10.35
C GLU A 48 8.52 -8.79 9.12
N ASN A 49 8.24 -9.26 7.90
CA ASN A 49 8.63 -8.59 6.65
C ASN A 49 7.47 -7.86 5.94
N LEU A 50 6.34 -7.66 6.60
CA LEU A 50 5.17 -6.96 6.05
C LEU A 50 4.98 -5.60 6.70
N PHE A 51 5.04 -4.55 5.88
CA PHE A 51 4.82 -3.17 6.28
C PHE A 51 3.63 -2.57 5.55
N TYR A 52 2.90 -1.70 6.23
CA TYR A 52 1.76 -0.97 5.68
C TYR A 52 1.96 0.53 5.85
N HIS A 53 1.68 1.25 4.77
CA HIS A 53 1.83 2.70 4.67
C HIS A 53 0.51 3.28 4.14
N GLU A 54 -0.27 3.85 5.04
CA GLU A 54 -1.52 4.50 4.68
C GLU A 54 -1.29 5.76 3.86
N VAL A 55 -2.07 5.90 2.78
CA VAL A 55 -2.16 7.11 1.96
C VAL A 55 -3.31 7.97 2.49
N ASP A 56 -2.96 9.08 3.13
CA ASP A 56 -3.92 10.05 3.67
C ASP A 56 -4.55 10.85 2.51
N ILE A 57 -5.85 10.62 2.28
CA ILE A 57 -6.64 11.33 1.27
C ILE A 57 -7.36 12.49 1.94
N ARG A 58 -6.85 13.70 1.74
CA ARG A 58 -7.47 14.91 2.31
C ARG A 58 -8.45 15.54 1.35
N THR A 59 -9.66 15.78 1.83
CA THR A 59 -10.62 16.67 1.18
C THR A 59 -10.27 18.12 1.50
N TYR A 60 -10.10 18.95 0.48
CA TYR A 60 -9.80 20.38 0.66
C TYR A 60 -10.69 21.21 -0.27
N PRO A 61 -11.32 22.31 0.20
CA PRO A 61 -12.33 23.05 -0.60
C PRO A 61 -11.84 23.60 -1.94
N LEU A 62 -10.52 23.75 -2.13
CA LEU A 62 -9.95 24.20 -3.40
C LEU A 62 -10.04 23.13 -4.51
N PHE A 63 -10.03 21.84 -4.16
CA PHE A 63 -10.04 20.77 -5.15
C PHE A 63 -11.46 20.27 -5.38
N GLU A 64 -11.85 20.15 -6.66
CA GLU A 64 -13.13 19.58 -7.07
C GLU A 64 -13.24 18.09 -6.70
N TYR A 65 -12.12 17.36 -6.75
CA TYR A 65 -12.00 15.96 -6.33
C TYR A 65 -10.79 15.78 -5.40
N PRO A 66 -10.83 14.87 -4.41
CA PRO A 66 -9.68 14.61 -3.56
C PRO A 66 -8.47 14.17 -4.42
N PRO A 67 -7.29 14.81 -4.27
CA PRO A 67 -6.14 14.57 -5.13
C PRO A 67 -5.39 13.29 -4.71
N TYR A 68 -6.03 12.14 -4.87
CA TYR A 68 -5.52 10.84 -4.43
C TYR A 68 -4.17 10.51 -5.07
N GLU A 69 -4.01 10.74 -6.38
CA GLU A 69 -2.79 10.41 -7.12
C GLU A 69 -1.59 11.21 -6.60
N LEU A 70 -1.80 12.48 -6.24
CA LEU A 70 -0.77 13.33 -5.66
C LEU A 70 -0.37 12.85 -4.26
N ALA A 71 -1.36 12.51 -3.43
CA ALA A 71 -1.13 11.96 -2.10
C ALA A 71 -0.37 10.63 -2.17
N LEU A 72 -0.77 9.73 -3.08
CA LEU A 72 -0.13 8.45 -3.33
C LEU A 72 1.32 8.63 -3.80
N ALA A 73 1.56 9.47 -4.81
CA ALA A 73 2.92 9.73 -5.32
C ALA A 73 3.83 10.30 -4.22
N SER A 74 3.32 11.24 -3.43
CA SER A 74 4.05 11.81 -2.30
C SER A 74 4.38 10.76 -1.24
N LYS A 75 3.41 9.89 -0.90
CA LYS A 75 3.61 8.79 0.04
C LYS A 75 4.65 7.79 -0.47
N MET A 76 4.62 7.42 -1.76
CA MET A 76 5.63 6.54 -2.36
C MET A 76 7.04 7.10 -2.21
N VAL A 77 7.24 8.40 -2.50
CA VAL A 77 8.54 9.06 -2.32
C VAL A 77 8.96 9.07 -0.84
N SER A 78 8.02 9.33 0.08
CA SER A 78 8.31 9.31 1.52
C SER A 78 8.74 7.92 2.00
N VAL A 79 8.11 6.85 1.50
CA VAL A 79 8.43 5.46 1.88
C VAL A 79 9.80 5.03 1.34
N VAL A 80 10.21 5.53 0.16
CA VAL A 80 11.52 5.20 -0.41
C VAL A 80 12.67 5.92 0.29
N LYS A 81 12.42 7.12 0.84
CA LYS A 81 13.44 7.95 1.49
C LYS A 81 13.69 7.60 2.97
N ASN A 82 12.74 6.95 3.62
CA ASN A 82 12.80 6.55 5.04
C ASN A 82 13.19 5.07 5.16
#